data_AF-Q576Z3-F1
#
_entry.id   AF-Q576Z3-F1
#
_cell.length_a   1.000
_cell.length_b   1.000
_cell.length_c   1.000
_cell.angle_alpha   90.00
_cell.angle_beta   90.00
_cell.angle_gamma   90.00
#
_symmetry.space_group_name_H-M   'P 1'
#
loop_
_entity.id
_entity.type
_entity.pdbx_description
1 polymer ?
#
loop_
_entity_poly.entity_id
_entity_poly.type
_entity_poly.pdbx_seq_one_letter_code
_entity_poly.pdbx_strand_id
1 'polypeptide(L)'
;MVLPRLFRTAGIMSLLAAALCAGAQARQIDVAVGESVQAAIEKAEPGDVVRLRAGRHEGAVVIDRAIELTGEPGAVLDGLGTGNAITVNAPNAIVRGLEVHGSGDNLPDLHSGIFVSRTATGARVENNRLIGNTYGIYLHGAADSIAIGNEVLGRRGVRMAETGSGVSVWNAPGAQVVGNTIRYGRDGIYTNASRKNIFRDNVMEDVRFAVHYMYTDDSAVIGNVSRNNSVGFAIMYTNRLKILNNVSEGDRDHGLLLNYANSSIITGNRVVGRMQPIERWLEAGLQKGEHGVPGEEKVEASAGETARLGPEKCVFIYNANKNKFSENSFENCSIGIHFTAGSEGNAMSGNSFINNRNQVKYVGTRNLDWSVDGRGNYWSDNPAFDLDGDGIADSPYRPNDLIDRVLWTVPQAKILINSPAVDTIRWAQTQFPALLPGGVVDSHPLMKPLLKPTAQLKESKHND
;
A
#
# COMPACT_ATOMS: atom_id res chain seq x y z
N MET A 1 -68.90 -36.53 -34.38
CA MET A 1 -67.91 -35.86 -35.27
C MET A 1 -67.92 -34.38 -34.90
N VAL A 2 -67.04 -33.98 -33.97
CA VAL A 2 -67.01 -32.65 -33.34
C VAL A 2 -65.66 -32.02 -33.69
N LEU A 3 -65.68 -30.85 -34.34
CA LEU A 3 -64.49 -30.06 -34.69
C LEU A 3 -64.30 -28.95 -33.63
N PRO A 4 -63.10 -28.74 -33.05
CA PRO A 4 -62.90 -27.68 -32.06
C PRO A 4 -62.45 -26.36 -32.70
N ARG A 5 -62.98 -25.27 -32.15
CA ARG A 5 -62.51 -23.89 -32.26
C ARG A 5 -61.19 -23.74 -31.49
N LEU A 6 -60.13 -23.20 -32.11
CA LEU A 6 -58.96 -22.67 -31.39
C LEU A 6 -58.00 -21.91 -32.32
N PHE A 7 -58.34 -20.68 -32.71
CA PHE A 7 -57.36 -19.72 -33.24
C PHE A 7 -57.91 -18.31 -33.09
N ARG A 8 -57.71 -17.66 -31.93
CA ARG A 8 -57.85 -16.19 -31.75
C ARG A 8 -57.39 -15.70 -30.38
N THR A 9 -56.20 -16.09 -29.91
CA THR A 9 -55.60 -15.50 -28.69
C THR A 9 -54.08 -15.34 -28.73
N ALA A 10 -53.39 -15.72 -29.81
CA ALA A 10 -51.92 -15.64 -29.89
C ALA A 10 -51.36 -14.30 -30.40
N GLY A 11 -52.22 -13.36 -30.85
CA GLY A 11 -51.77 -12.10 -31.48
C GLY A 11 -51.56 -10.91 -30.53
N ILE A 12 -52.10 -10.95 -29.30
CA ILE A 12 -52.08 -9.79 -28.39
C ILE A 12 -50.95 -9.88 -27.36
N MET A 13 -50.43 -11.08 -27.06
CA MET A 13 -49.36 -11.26 -26.08
C MET A 13 -47.96 -10.91 -26.64
N SER A 14 -47.77 -10.96 -27.96
CA SER A 14 -46.49 -10.64 -28.62
C SER A 14 -46.24 -9.14 -28.81
N LEU A 15 -47.30 -8.32 -28.82
CA LEU A 15 -47.20 -6.86 -28.92
C LEU A 15 -46.93 -6.18 -27.57
N LEU A 16 -47.25 -6.83 -26.43
CA LEU A 16 -46.89 -6.33 -25.10
C LEU A 16 -45.43 -6.61 -24.73
N ALA A 17 -44.82 -7.68 -25.24
CA ALA A 17 -43.43 -8.02 -24.97
C ALA A 17 -42.42 -7.13 -25.71
N ALA A 18 -42.79 -6.62 -26.89
CA ALA A 18 -41.96 -5.66 -27.64
C ALA A 18 -42.00 -4.24 -27.05
N ALA A 19 -43.07 -3.87 -26.33
CA ALA A 19 -43.18 -2.56 -25.65
C ALA A 19 -42.38 -2.50 -24.33
N LEU A 20 -42.06 -3.64 -23.72
CA LEU A 20 -41.22 -3.75 -22.52
C LEU A 20 -39.71 -3.78 -22.82
N CYS A 21 -39.34 -3.79 -24.10
CA CYS A 21 -37.95 -3.67 -24.58
C CYS A 21 -37.72 -2.35 -25.32
N ALA A 22 -38.53 -1.32 -25.06
CA ALA A 22 -38.13 0.05 -25.31
C ALA A 22 -36.96 0.33 -24.36
N GLY A 23 -35.73 0.11 -24.85
CA GLY A 23 -34.52 0.35 -24.08
C GLY A 23 -34.59 1.75 -23.48
N ALA A 24 -34.44 1.84 -22.16
CA ALA A 24 -34.14 3.09 -21.50
C ALA A 24 -32.86 3.62 -22.17
N GLN A 25 -33.01 4.56 -23.10
CA GLN A 25 -31.86 5.27 -23.63
C GLN A 25 -31.35 6.15 -22.51
N ALA A 26 -30.15 5.87 -22.02
CA ALA A 26 -29.44 6.75 -21.11
C ALA A 26 -29.42 8.16 -21.72
N ARG A 27 -30.15 9.09 -21.12
CA ARG A 27 -30.20 10.47 -21.57
C ARG A 27 -28.95 11.18 -21.06
N GLN A 28 -28.36 12.01 -21.90
CA GLN A 28 -27.32 12.93 -21.49
C GLN A 28 -27.91 14.29 -21.15
N ILE A 29 -27.55 14.83 -19.98
CA ILE A 29 -27.89 16.16 -19.51
C ILE A 29 -26.58 16.96 -19.42
N ASP A 30 -26.39 17.91 -20.31
CA ASP A 30 -25.24 18.80 -20.29
C ASP A 30 -25.48 19.95 -19.31
N VAL A 31 -24.46 20.28 -18.51
CA VAL A 31 -24.49 21.39 -17.55
C VAL A 31 -23.42 22.40 -17.94
N ALA A 32 -23.84 23.60 -18.32
CA ALA A 32 -22.96 24.72 -18.60
C ALA A 32 -22.46 25.39 -17.31
N VAL A 33 -21.35 26.12 -17.38
CA VAL A 33 -20.85 26.91 -16.24
C VAL A 33 -21.93 27.89 -15.76
N GLY A 34 -22.16 27.93 -14.45
CA GLY A 34 -23.19 28.75 -13.81
C GLY A 34 -24.56 28.08 -13.71
N GLU A 35 -24.78 26.94 -14.37
CA GLU A 35 -25.96 26.11 -14.13
C GLU A 35 -25.78 25.23 -12.89
N SER A 36 -26.88 24.90 -12.22
CA SER A 36 -26.83 24.04 -11.03
C SER A 36 -26.63 22.58 -11.43
N VAL A 37 -25.47 22.03 -11.08
CA VAL A 37 -25.17 20.59 -11.21
C VAL A 37 -26.18 19.76 -10.41
N GLN A 38 -26.50 20.18 -9.19
CA GLN A 38 -27.46 19.47 -8.33
C GLN A 38 -28.85 19.38 -8.99
N ALA A 39 -29.34 20.48 -9.59
CA ALA A 39 -30.62 20.48 -10.29
C ALA A 39 -30.62 19.56 -11.54
N ALA A 40 -29.46 19.37 -12.18
CA ALA A 40 -29.32 18.41 -13.27
C ALA A 40 -29.38 16.96 -12.77
N ILE A 41 -28.72 16.67 -11.64
CA ILE A 41 -28.77 15.35 -10.97
C ILE A 41 -30.21 15.02 -10.54
N GLU A 42 -30.94 15.98 -9.99
CA GLU A 42 -32.34 15.80 -9.56
C GLU A 42 -33.30 15.51 -10.72
N LYS A 43 -32.98 15.97 -11.93
CA LYS A 43 -33.74 15.72 -13.16
C LYS A 43 -33.37 14.41 -13.85
N ALA A 44 -32.22 13.83 -13.52
CA ALA A 44 -31.69 12.63 -14.15
C ALA A 44 -32.43 11.37 -13.65
N GLU A 45 -32.69 10.43 -14.55
CA GLU A 45 -33.21 9.10 -14.22
C GLU A 45 -32.05 8.10 -14.05
N PRO A 46 -32.23 7.00 -13.30
CA PRO A 46 -31.22 5.95 -13.22
C PRO A 46 -30.75 5.47 -14.60
N GLY A 47 -29.43 5.48 -14.82
CA GLY A 47 -28.80 5.18 -16.11
C GLY A 47 -28.40 6.42 -16.92
N ASP A 48 -28.90 7.61 -16.58
CA ASP A 48 -28.56 8.85 -17.26
C ASP A 48 -27.12 9.32 -16.98
N VAL A 49 -26.64 10.20 -17.86
CA VAL A 49 -25.34 10.86 -17.76
C VAL A 49 -25.54 12.36 -17.54
N VAL A 50 -25.01 12.88 -16.44
CA VAL A 50 -24.88 14.32 -16.19
C VAL A 50 -23.47 14.73 -16.58
N ARG A 51 -23.32 15.52 -17.66
CA ARG A 51 -22.03 15.93 -18.19
C ARG A 51 -21.77 17.41 -17.91
N LEU A 52 -20.73 17.69 -17.14
CA LEU A 52 -20.23 19.03 -16.88
C LEU A 52 -19.39 19.52 -18.07
N ARG A 53 -19.77 20.67 -18.64
CA ARG A 53 -18.95 21.35 -19.65
C ARG A 53 -17.67 21.88 -19.01
N ALA A 54 -16.64 22.08 -19.83
CA ALA A 54 -15.37 22.64 -19.37
C ALA A 54 -15.57 23.98 -18.61
N GLY A 55 -14.84 24.14 -17.50
CA GLY A 55 -14.95 25.30 -16.60
C GLY A 55 -15.33 24.91 -15.17
N ARG A 56 -15.41 25.92 -14.28
CA ARG A 56 -15.66 25.75 -12.85
C ARG A 56 -17.16 25.73 -12.53
N HIS A 57 -17.61 24.66 -11.90
CA HIS A 57 -18.95 24.45 -11.39
C HIS A 57 -18.91 24.52 -9.87
N GLU A 58 -19.63 25.47 -9.29
CA GLU A 58 -19.59 25.74 -7.86
C GLU A 58 -20.72 25.03 -7.12
N GLY A 59 -20.39 24.56 -5.91
CA GLY A 59 -21.33 23.96 -4.99
C GLY A 59 -21.11 22.46 -4.82
N ALA A 60 -21.28 22.00 -3.59
CA ALA A 60 -21.29 20.58 -3.28
C ALA A 60 -22.50 19.88 -3.93
N VAL A 61 -22.30 18.61 -4.33
CA VAL A 61 -23.35 17.81 -4.98
C VAL A 61 -23.57 16.47 -4.28
N VAL A 62 -24.81 15.98 -4.35
CA VAL A 62 -25.24 14.69 -3.82
C VAL A 62 -25.81 13.84 -4.95
N ILE A 63 -25.22 12.67 -5.16
CA ILE A 63 -25.65 11.66 -6.13
C ILE A 63 -26.41 10.57 -5.40
N ASP A 64 -27.73 10.68 -5.39
CA ASP A 64 -28.69 9.77 -4.75
C ASP A 64 -29.41 8.85 -5.77
N ARG A 65 -29.03 8.91 -7.05
CA ARG A 65 -29.53 8.08 -8.15
C ARG A 65 -28.38 7.38 -8.86
N ALA A 66 -28.63 6.20 -9.44
CA ALA A 66 -27.63 5.42 -10.16
C ALA A 66 -27.34 6.06 -11.54
N ILE A 67 -26.63 7.18 -11.54
CA ILE A 67 -26.27 7.97 -12.71
C ILE A 67 -24.75 8.04 -12.87
N GLU A 68 -24.31 8.50 -14.03
CA GLU A 68 -22.94 8.92 -14.26
C GLU A 68 -22.82 10.44 -14.17
N LEU A 69 -21.99 10.95 -13.26
CA LEU A 69 -21.53 12.34 -13.27
C LEU A 69 -20.14 12.38 -13.94
N THR A 70 -20.05 13.08 -15.08
CA THR A 70 -18.82 13.14 -15.88
C THR A 70 -18.43 14.56 -16.28
N GLY A 71 -17.13 14.81 -16.42
CA GLY A 71 -16.58 16.09 -16.91
C GLY A 71 -16.03 16.02 -18.33
N GLU A 72 -16.24 17.07 -19.13
CA GLU A 72 -15.37 17.36 -20.27
C GLU A 72 -13.96 17.73 -19.78
N PRO A 73 -12.89 17.57 -20.59
CA PRO A 73 -11.56 18.03 -20.23
C PRO A 73 -11.57 19.49 -19.75
N GLY A 74 -11.09 19.74 -18.53
CA GLY A 74 -11.11 21.06 -17.88
C GLY A 74 -12.38 21.39 -17.08
N ALA A 75 -13.30 20.43 -16.90
CA ALA A 75 -14.41 20.57 -15.96
C ALA A 75 -13.91 20.44 -14.52
N VAL A 76 -14.17 21.47 -13.72
CA VAL A 76 -13.82 21.55 -12.29
C VAL A 76 -15.11 21.59 -11.48
N LEU A 77 -15.23 20.74 -10.46
CA LEU A 77 -16.28 20.85 -9.44
C LEU A 77 -15.68 21.31 -8.12
N ASP A 78 -16.18 22.43 -7.60
CA ASP A 78 -15.68 23.08 -6.39
C ASP A 78 -16.71 23.07 -5.26
N GLY A 79 -16.42 22.32 -4.20
CA GLY A 79 -17.27 22.19 -3.01
C GLY A 79 -17.30 23.42 -2.09
N LEU A 80 -16.61 24.52 -2.45
CA LEU A 80 -16.62 25.80 -1.73
C LEU A 80 -16.06 25.76 -0.30
N GLY A 81 -15.26 24.74 0.02
CA GLY A 81 -14.52 24.64 1.27
C GLY A 81 -15.36 24.19 2.48
N THR A 82 -16.53 23.61 2.26
CA THR A 82 -17.40 23.10 3.33
C THR A 82 -17.92 21.70 3.01
N GLY A 83 -17.96 20.81 3.99
CA GLY A 83 -18.46 19.45 3.78
C GLY A 83 -17.66 18.64 2.76
N ASN A 84 -18.34 17.71 2.10
CA ASN A 84 -17.81 16.96 0.96
C ASN A 84 -18.13 17.69 -0.35
N ALA A 85 -17.21 17.72 -1.30
CA ALA A 85 -17.49 18.32 -2.61
C ALA A 85 -18.46 17.46 -3.43
N ILE A 86 -18.27 16.13 -3.45
CA ILE A 86 -19.20 15.16 -4.04
C ILE A 86 -19.55 14.10 -3.00
N THR A 87 -20.84 13.89 -2.76
CA THR A 87 -21.36 12.78 -1.94
C THR A 87 -22.09 11.79 -2.82
N VAL A 88 -21.64 10.53 -2.85
CA VAL A 88 -22.26 9.44 -3.60
C VAL A 88 -23.00 8.52 -2.64
N ASN A 89 -24.32 8.44 -2.80
CA ASN A 89 -25.20 7.59 -1.99
C ASN A 89 -25.81 6.44 -2.79
N ALA A 90 -25.92 6.57 -4.10
CA ALA A 90 -26.55 5.57 -4.94
C ALA A 90 -25.63 4.41 -5.30
N PRO A 91 -26.17 3.17 -5.35
CA PRO A 91 -25.43 2.04 -5.85
C PRO A 91 -25.11 2.20 -7.34
N ASN A 92 -23.96 1.69 -7.76
CA ASN A 92 -23.46 1.72 -9.14
C ASN A 92 -23.36 3.12 -9.78
N ALA A 93 -23.46 4.20 -9.00
CA ALA A 93 -23.20 5.53 -9.50
C ALA A 93 -21.72 5.68 -9.90
N ILE A 94 -21.48 6.50 -10.93
CA ILE A 94 -20.15 6.71 -11.49
C ILE A 94 -19.81 8.20 -11.38
N VAL A 95 -18.61 8.51 -10.89
CA VAL A 95 -18.04 9.86 -10.92
C VAL A 95 -16.74 9.80 -11.69
N ARG A 96 -16.64 10.49 -12.84
CA ARG A 96 -15.47 10.36 -13.71
C ARG A 96 -15.03 11.59 -14.49
N GLY A 97 -13.72 11.72 -14.70
CA GLY A 97 -13.15 12.75 -15.59
C GLY A 97 -13.30 14.18 -15.06
N LEU A 98 -13.40 14.35 -13.74
CA LEU A 98 -13.53 15.65 -13.09
C LEU A 98 -12.26 16.05 -12.37
N GLU A 99 -11.96 17.35 -12.37
CA GLU A 99 -11.11 17.95 -11.36
C GLU A 99 -11.97 18.38 -10.16
N VAL A 100 -11.64 17.93 -8.93
CA VAL A 100 -12.48 18.10 -7.73
C VAL A 100 -11.72 18.81 -6.62
N HIS A 101 -12.28 19.91 -6.15
CA HIS A 101 -11.71 20.84 -5.18
C HIS A 101 -12.70 21.13 -4.05
N GLY A 102 -12.21 21.83 -3.02
CA GLY A 102 -13.08 22.56 -2.12
C GLY A 102 -13.82 21.68 -1.11
N SER A 103 -13.28 20.53 -0.72
CA SER A 103 -13.76 19.89 0.51
C SER A 103 -13.49 20.80 1.73
N GLY A 104 -14.31 20.68 2.78
CA GLY A 104 -13.98 21.27 4.07
C GLY A 104 -12.76 20.61 4.73
N ASP A 105 -12.39 21.05 5.94
CA ASP A 105 -11.15 20.70 6.64
C ASP A 105 -11.30 19.84 7.92
N ASN A 106 -12.55 19.52 8.28
CA ASN A 106 -12.85 18.68 9.44
C ASN A 106 -12.60 17.19 9.16
N LEU A 107 -11.56 16.64 9.80
CA LEU A 107 -11.21 15.23 9.75
C LEU A 107 -12.27 14.30 10.38
N PRO A 108 -12.80 14.55 11.59
CA PRO A 108 -13.90 13.78 12.17
C PRO A 108 -15.15 13.67 11.29
N ASP A 109 -15.51 14.74 10.59
CA ASP A 109 -16.69 14.80 9.70
C ASP A 109 -16.42 14.19 8.32
N LEU A 110 -15.21 13.62 8.11
CA LEU A 110 -14.80 12.92 6.90
C LEU A 110 -14.87 13.78 5.63
N HIS A 111 -14.63 15.09 5.75
CA HIS A 111 -14.68 15.99 4.60
C HIS A 111 -13.76 15.51 3.46
N SER A 112 -14.35 15.26 2.30
CA SER A 112 -13.68 14.59 1.19
C SER A 112 -13.92 15.33 -0.12
N GLY A 113 -13.01 15.19 -1.08
CA GLY A 113 -13.29 15.55 -2.47
C GLY A 113 -14.45 14.70 -2.98
N ILE A 114 -14.34 13.37 -2.83
CA ILE A 114 -15.41 12.43 -3.17
C ILE A 114 -15.66 11.48 -1.99
N PHE A 115 -16.82 11.60 -1.36
CA PHE A 115 -17.29 10.70 -0.31
C PHE A 115 -18.26 9.67 -0.89
N VAL A 116 -17.98 8.39 -0.71
CA VAL A 116 -18.83 7.28 -1.16
C VAL A 116 -19.42 6.60 0.08
N SER A 117 -20.71 6.75 0.27
CA SER A 117 -21.39 6.30 1.49
C SER A 117 -21.72 4.81 1.46
N ARG A 118 -22.16 4.28 2.60
CA ARG A 118 -22.41 2.85 2.79
C ARG A 118 -23.45 2.28 1.83
N THR A 119 -24.40 3.10 1.37
CA THR A 119 -25.46 2.68 0.45
C THR A 119 -25.01 2.63 -1.01
N ALA A 120 -23.86 3.24 -1.33
CA ALA A 120 -23.32 3.34 -2.69
C ALA A 120 -22.51 2.08 -3.08
N THR A 121 -23.13 0.90 -2.96
CA THR A 121 -22.48 -0.36 -3.32
C THR A 121 -22.16 -0.40 -4.81
N GLY A 122 -20.99 -0.92 -5.18
CA GLY A 122 -20.53 -0.97 -6.56
C GLY A 122 -20.29 0.40 -7.22
N ALA A 123 -20.33 1.50 -6.46
CA ALA A 123 -20.04 2.83 -7.01
C ALA A 123 -18.59 2.94 -7.51
N ARG A 124 -18.38 3.75 -8.54
CA ARG A 124 -17.10 3.87 -9.24
C ARG A 124 -16.64 5.32 -9.28
N VAL A 125 -15.42 5.56 -8.82
CA VAL A 125 -14.73 6.85 -8.86
C VAL A 125 -13.53 6.70 -9.79
N GLU A 126 -13.63 7.26 -11.00
CA GLU A 126 -12.74 6.91 -12.11
C GLU A 126 -12.06 8.11 -12.76
N ASN A 127 -10.74 8.05 -12.94
CA ASN A 127 -10.01 9.03 -13.76
C ASN A 127 -10.30 10.50 -13.37
N ASN A 128 -10.46 10.77 -12.07
CA ASN A 128 -10.64 12.11 -11.54
C ASN A 128 -9.30 12.66 -11.03
N ARG A 129 -9.20 13.98 -10.96
CA ARG A 129 -8.09 14.71 -10.36
C ARG A 129 -8.55 15.44 -9.11
N LEU A 130 -8.11 15.00 -7.93
CA LEU A 130 -8.57 15.52 -6.64
C LEU A 130 -7.46 16.34 -5.99
N ILE A 131 -7.71 17.63 -5.73
CA ILE A 131 -6.65 18.57 -5.33
C ILE A 131 -7.00 19.30 -4.06
N GLY A 132 -6.09 19.27 -3.08
CA GLY A 132 -6.19 20.07 -1.87
C GLY A 132 -7.40 19.72 -0.99
N ASN A 133 -8.00 18.55 -1.18
CA ASN A 133 -9.07 18.05 -0.32
C ASN A 133 -8.49 17.44 0.97
N THR A 134 -9.28 17.40 2.04
CA THR A 134 -8.84 16.79 3.31
C THR A 134 -8.59 15.31 3.13
N TYR A 135 -9.62 14.57 2.73
CA TYR A 135 -9.47 13.26 2.11
C TYR A 135 -9.68 13.42 0.60
N GLY A 136 -8.93 12.71 -0.23
CA GLY A 136 -9.22 12.65 -1.66
C GLY A 136 -10.53 11.92 -1.88
N ILE A 137 -10.48 10.60 -1.72
CA ILE A 137 -11.63 9.70 -1.88
C ILE A 137 -11.85 8.95 -0.56
N TYR A 138 -13.09 8.88 -0.10
CA TYR A 138 -13.45 8.12 1.10
C TYR A 138 -14.53 7.08 0.77
N LEU A 139 -14.15 5.80 0.77
CA LEU A 139 -15.05 4.65 0.61
C LEU A 139 -15.54 4.20 1.99
N HIS A 140 -16.69 4.75 2.43
CA HIS A 140 -17.24 4.53 3.76
C HIS A 140 -18.34 3.48 3.75
N GLY A 141 -18.00 2.22 3.98
CA GLY A 141 -18.99 1.13 4.04
C GLY A 141 -19.48 0.64 2.68
N ALA A 142 -19.04 1.26 1.59
CA ALA A 142 -19.50 1.01 0.24
C ALA A 142 -18.94 -0.30 -0.32
N ALA A 143 -19.68 -1.41 -0.14
CA ALA A 143 -19.24 -2.72 -0.62
C ALA A 143 -19.00 -2.73 -2.13
N ASP A 144 -17.94 -3.41 -2.55
CA ASP A 144 -17.54 -3.58 -3.97
C ASP A 144 -17.33 -2.27 -4.75
N SER A 145 -17.18 -1.14 -4.05
CA SER A 145 -16.86 0.15 -4.67
C SER A 145 -15.43 0.20 -5.19
N ILE A 146 -15.20 1.02 -6.22
CA ILE A 146 -13.92 1.06 -6.94
C ILE A 146 -13.44 2.50 -7.06
N ALA A 147 -12.23 2.76 -6.60
CA ALA A 147 -11.46 3.95 -6.93
C ALA A 147 -10.37 3.58 -7.95
N ILE A 148 -10.50 4.02 -9.19
CA ILE A 148 -9.62 3.61 -10.30
C ILE A 148 -9.06 4.77 -11.10
N GLY A 149 -7.75 4.75 -11.37
CA GLY A 149 -7.11 5.70 -12.29
C GLY A 149 -7.15 7.16 -11.84
N ASN A 150 -7.41 7.45 -10.56
CA ASN A 150 -7.48 8.81 -10.05
C ASN A 150 -6.09 9.37 -9.73
N GLU A 151 -5.93 10.67 -9.90
CA GLU A 151 -4.79 11.44 -9.39
C GLU A 151 -5.24 12.20 -8.14
N VAL A 152 -4.56 11.99 -7.00
CA VAL A 152 -4.85 12.68 -5.75
C VAL A 152 -3.64 13.47 -5.30
N LEU A 153 -3.81 14.79 -5.23
CA LEU A 153 -2.82 15.73 -4.70
C LEU A 153 -3.33 16.27 -3.36
N GLY A 154 -2.82 15.70 -2.26
CA GLY A 154 -3.20 16.07 -0.91
C GLY A 154 -2.79 17.50 -0.53
N ARG A 155 -3.35 18.01 0.58
CA ARG A 155 -3.02 19.35 1.09
C ARG A 155 -1.55 19.48 1.47
N ARG A 156 -0.99 20.65 1.20
CA ARG A 156 0.39 21.04 1.52
C ARG A 156 0.39 22.29 2.40
N GLY A 157 1.49 22.53 3.10
CA GLY A 157 1.65 23.72 3.95
C GLY A 157 0.86 23.70 5.26
N VAL A 158 0.25 22.56 5.60
CA VAL A 158 -0.48 22.32 6.85
C VAL A 158 0.20 21.21 7.65
N ARG A 159 -0.13 21.06 8.94
CA ARG A 159 0.46 19.98 9.73
C ARG A 159 -0.02 18.63 9.22
N MET A 160 0.84 17.62 9.22
CA MET A 160 0.50 16.25 8.80
C MET A 160 -0.75 15.71 9.53
N ALA A 161 -0.88 16.02 10.82
CA ALA A 161 -2.03 15.64 11.66
C ALA A 161 -3.36 16.30 11.27
N GLU A 162 -3.33 17.33 10.41
CA GLU A 162 -4.50 18.04 9.88
C GLU A 162 -4.86 17.57 8.46
N THR A 163 -4.01 16.76 7.82
CA THR A 163 -4.27 16.19 6.49
C THR A 163 -4.95 14.82 6.59
N GLY A 164 -5.83 14.48 5.66
CA GLY A 164 -6.36 13.13 5.50
C GLY A 164 -5.55 12.33 4.47
N SER A 165 -5.98 11.11 4.23
CA SER A 165 -5.36 10.20 3.26
C SER A 165 -5.87 10.45 1.84
N GLY A 166 -5.08 10.03 0.85
CA GLY A 166 -5.48 10.14 -0.56
C GLY A 166 -6.72 9.31 -0.86
N VAL A 167 -6.70 8.02 -0.50
CA VAL A 167 -7.87 7.14 -0.53
C VAL A 167 -8.05 6.44 0.82
N SER A 168 -9.21 6.61 1.43
CA SER A 168 -9.60 5.96 2.68
C SER A 168 -10.65 4.88 2.43
N VAL A 169 -10.46 3.70 3.01
CA VAL A 169 -11.38 2.56 2.95
C VAL A 169 -11.78 2.19 4.36
N TRP A 170 -13.06 2.34 4.71
CA TRP A 170 -13.55 2.01 6.04
C TRP A 170 -14.72 1.05 5.93
N ASN A 171 -14.56 -0.18 6.44
CA ASN A 171 -15.61 -1.22 6.44
C ASN A 171 -16.31 -1.41 5.08
N ALA A 172 -15.57 -1.32 3.98
CA ALA A 172 -16.06 -1.43 2.62
C ALA A 172 -15.55 -2.75 2.00
N PRO A 173 -16.19 -3.89 2.32
CA PRO A 173 -15.71 -5.19 1.88
C PRO A 173 -15.76 -5.31 0.36
N GLY A 174 -14.73 -5.92 -0.25
CA GLY A 174 -14.64 -6.06 -1.70
C GLY A 174 -14.21 -4.79 -2.43
N ALA A 175 -14.07 -3.65 -1.75
CA ALA A 175 -13.64 -2.40 -2.37
C ALA A 175 -12.23 -2.51 -2.98
N GLN A 176 -12.03 -1.80 -4.09
CA GLN A 176 -10.79 -1.84 -4.86
C GLN A 176 -10.22 -0.45 -5.05
N VAL A 177 -8.90 -0.33 -4.92
CA VAL A 177 -8.13 0.90 -5.19
C VAL A 177 -7.06 0.54 -6.21
N VAL A 178 -7.27 0.93 -7.46
CA VAL A 178 -6.51 0.39 -8.60
C VAL A 178 -5.93 1.50 -9.48
N GLY A 179 -4.63 1.44 -9.78
CA GLY A 179 -4.04 2.34 -10.79
C GLY A 179 -4.08 3.82 -10.44
N ASN A 180 -4.20 4.18 -9.16
CA ASN A 180 -4.24 5.59 -8.72
C ASN A 180 -2.82 6.13 -8.50
N THR A 181 -2.64 7.43 -8.73
CA THR A 181 -1.42 8.17 -8.36
C THR A 181 -1.75 9.09 -7.20
N ILE A 182 -1.04 8.97 -6.09
CA ILE A 182 -1.33 9.70 -4.85
C ILE A 182 -0.06 10.39 -4.37
N ARG A 183 -0.14 11.70 -4.14
CA ARG A 183 0.97 12.48 -3.64
C ARG A 183 0.53 13.48 -2.58
N TYR A 184 1.34 13.66 -1.55
CA TYR A 184 1.07 14.55 -0.41
C TYR A 184 -0.18 14.17 0.41
N GLY A 185 -0.42 14.90 1.50
CA GLY A 185 -1.39 14.53 2.52
C GLY A 185 -0.80 13.58 3.55
N ARG A 186 -1.65 12.81 4.25
CA ARG A 186 -1.20 11.91 5.33
C ARG A 186 -0.70 10.57 4.80
N ASP A 187 -1.60 9.68 4.43
CA ASP A 187 -1.28 8.36 3.90
C ASP A 187 -1.78 8.26 2.46
N GLY A 188 -1.15 7.41 1.65
CA GLY A 188 -1.59 7.15 0.28
C GLY A 188 -2.95 6.46 0.28
N ILE A 189 -2.94 5.18 0.68
CA ILE A 189 -4.13 4.37 0.90
C ILE A 189 -4.21 4.01 2.38
N TYR A 190 -5.30 4.38 3.05
CA TYR A 190 -5.60 3.95 4.41
C TYR A 190 -6.80 3.02 4.43
N THR A 191 -6.68 1.87 5.08
CA THR A 191 -7.80 0.95 5.28
C THR A 191 -7.99 0.58 6.74
N ASN A 192 -9.24 0.55 7.19
CA ASN A 192 -9.60 0.13 8.53
C ASN A 192 -10.87 -0.74 8.55
N ALA A 193 -10.81 -1.83 9.32
CA ALA A 193 -11.95 -2.70 9.65
C ALA A 193 -12.70 -3.20 8.41
N SER A 194 -11.98 -3.72 7.42
CA SER A 194 -12.54 -4.16 6.14
C SER A 194 -12.08 -5.59 5.77
N ARG A 195 -12.44 -6.09 4.59
CA ARG A 195 -12.00 -7.41 4.11
C ARG A 195 -12.15 -7.58 2.60
N LYS A 196 -11.43 -8.54 2.03
CA LYS A 196 -11.50 -8.88 0.59
C LYS A 196 -11.20 -7.71 -0.33
N ASN A 197 -10.39 -6.76 0.12
CA ASN A 197 -10.00 -5.59 -0.64
C ASN A 197 -8.83 -5.89 -1.58
N ILE A 198 -8.76 -5.16 -2.69
CA ILE A 198 -7.65 -5.24 -3.64
C ILE A 198 -7.07 -3.84 -3.84
N PHE A 199 -5.82 -3.65 -3.41
CA PHE A 199 -5.05 -2.44 -3.71
C PHE A 199 -3.96 -2.81 -4.69
N ARG A 200 -4.07 -2.31 -5.92
CA ARG A 200 -3.26 -2.80 -7.03
C ARG A 200 -2.76 -1.72 -7.97
N ASP A 201 -1.51 -1.83 -8.39
CA ASP A 201 -0.88 -1.00 -9.42
C ASP A 201 -0.95 0.52 -9.10
N ASN A 202 -1.02 0.90 -7.82
CA ASN A 202 -1.02 2.31 -7.42
C ASN A 202 0.42 2.84 -7.26
N VAL A 203 0.59 4.14 -7.47
CA VAL A 203 1.84 4.87 -7.20
C VAL A 203 1.59 5.88 -6.08
N MET A 204 2.38 5.81 -5.01
CA MET A 204 2.25 6.70 -3.85
C MET A 204 3.59 7.32 -3.50
N GLU A 205 3.62 8.65 -3.44
CA GLU A 205 4.85 9.42 -3.30
C GLU A 205 4.71 10.55 -2.29
N ASP A 206 5.77 10.83 -1.54
CA ASP A 206 5.84 11.95 -0.58
C ASP A 206 4.67 11.98 0.43
N VAL A 207 4.19 10.81 0.83
CA VAL A 207 3.22 10.62 1.92
C VAL A 207 3.90 10.00 3.14
N ARG A 208 3.20 9.95 4.27
CA ARG A 208 3.69 9.25 5.45
C ARG A 208 3.76 7.75 5.16
N PHE A 209 2.60 7.10 4.98
CA PHE A 209 2.53 5.69 4.63
C PHE A 209 1.96 5.53 3.23
N ALA A 210 2.64 4.84 2.31
CA ALA A 210 2.05 4.57 1.00
C ALA A 210 0.78 3.71 1.14
N VAL A 211 0.88 2.61 1.88
CA VAL A 211 -0.28 1.77 2.22
C VAL A 211 -0.30 1.51 3.72
N HIS A 212 -1.42 1.86 4.36
CA HIS A 212 -1.64 1.73 5.80
C HIS A 212 -2.83 0.81 6.07
N TYR A 213 -2.55 -0.43 6.48
CA TYR A 213 -3.56 -1.41 6.87
C TYR A 213 -3.81 -1.40 8.37
N MET A 214 -5.08 -1.34 8.75
CA MET A 214 -5.57 -1.64 10.10
C MET A 214 -6.74 -2.63 9.98
N TYR A 215 -6.68 -3.77 10.66
CA TYR A 215 -7.84 -4.68 10.81
C TYR A 215 -8.54 -5.04 9.48
N THR A 216 -7.77 -5.24 8.39
CA THR A 216 -8.32 -5.48 7.05
C THR A 216 -7.89 -6.84 6.49
N ASP A 217 -8.70 -7.87 6.73
CA ASP A 217 -8.32 -9.27 6.50
C ASP A 217 -8.61 -9.76 5.07
N ASP A 218 -8.04 -10.92 4.70
CA ASP A 218 -8.35 -11.64 3.45
C ASP A 218 -8.24 -10.79 2.17
N SER A 219 -7.29 -9.85 2.18
CA SER A 219 -7.13 -8.81 1.16
C SER A 219 -5.79 -8.94 0.42
N ALA A 220 -5.59 -8.14 -0.61
CA ALA A 220 -4.38 -8.17 -1.42
C ALA A 220 -3.81 -6.79 -1.72
N VAL A 221 -2.48 -6.68 -1.64
CA VAL A 221 -1.67 -5.51 -1.99
C VAL A 221 -0.71 -5.97 -3.08
N ILE A 222 -0.94 -5.56 -4.33
CA ILE A 222 -0.31 -6.17 -5.51
C ILE A 222 0.29 -5.10 -6.44
N GLY A 223 1.57 -5.23 -6.80
CA GLY A 223 2.15 -4.42 -7.88
C GLY A 223 2.23 -2.92 -7.60
N ASN A 224 2.06 -2.50 -6.35
CA ASN A 224 2.07 -1.09 -5.99
C ASN A 224 3.51 -0.55 -5.89
N VAL A 225 3.67 0.75 -6.12
CA VAL A 225 4.95 1.45 -6.02
C VAL A 225 4.87 2.52 -4.95
N SER A 226 5.77 2.43 -3.97
CA SER A 226 6.01 3.42 -2.92
C SER A 226 7.33 4.13 -3.20
N ARG A 227 7.33 5.47 -3.22
CA ARG A 227 8.58 6.25 -3.31
C ARG A 227 8.63 7.41 -2.33
N ASN A 228 9.81 7.60 -1.73
CA ASN A 228 10.10 8.76 -0.89
C ASN A 228 9.08 8.97 0.25
N ASN A 229 8.47 7.90 0.74
CA ASN A 229 7.53 7.96 1.86
C ASN A 229 8.26 7.79 3.20
N SER A 230 7.60 8.05 4.32
CA SER A 230 8.17 7.67 5.63
C SER A 230 8.23 6.14 5.74
N VAL A 231 7.12 5.47 5.43
CA VAL A 231 7.02 4.01 5.33
C VAL A 231 6.34 3.64 4.01
N GLY A 232 6.83 2.60 3.35
CA GLY A 232 6.15 2.06 2.19
C GLY A 232 4.87 1.35 2.57
N PHE A 233 4.98 0.09 2.99
CA PHE A 233 3.84 -0.76 3.27
C PHE A 233 3.74 -1.02 4.77
N ALA A 234 2.87 -0.29 5.47
CA ALA A 234 2.57 -0.49 6.88
C ALA A 234 1.38 -1.45 7.04
N ILE A 235 1.68 -2.72 7.32
CA ILE A 235 0.71 -3.80 7.40
C ILE A 235 0.45 -4.18 8.86
N MET A 236 -0.72 -3.81 9.38
CA MET A 236 -0.97 -3.85 10.81
C MET A 236 -2.28 -4.55 11.18
N TYR A 237 -2.21 -5.38 12.23
CA TYR A 237 -3.36 -6.06 12.86
C TYR A 237 -4.26 -6.79 11.87
N THR A 238 -3.69 -7.61 11.01
CA THR A 238 -4.40 -8.21 9.88
C THR A 238 -3.98 -9.65 9.63
N ASN A 239 -4.84 -10.44 8.99
CA ASN A 239 -4.64 -11.85 8.74
C ASN A 239 -4.90 -12.20 7.28
N ARG A 240 -4.10 -13.15 6.76
CA ARG A 240 -4.28 -13.77 5.44
C ARG A 240 -4.21 -12.78 4.28
N LEU A 241 -3.24 -11.87 4.33
CA LEU A 241 -2.95 -10.98 3.22
C LEU A 241 -2.11 -11.65 2.14
N LYS A 242 -2.31 -11.18 0.91
CA LYS A 242 -1.40 -11.41 -0.21
C LYS A 242 -0.67 -10.11 -0.54
N ILE A 243 0.62 -10.05 -0.22
CA ILE A 243 1.49 -8.89 -0.48
C ILE A 243 2.44 -9.29 -1.60
N LEU A 244 2.10 -8.92 -2.83
CA LEU A 244 2.71 -9.50 -4.02
C LEU A 244 3.33 -8.45 -4.94
N ASN A 245 4.60 -8.64 -5.32
CA ASN A 245 5.26 -7.85 -6.37
C ASN A 245 5.23 -6.32 -6.16
N ASN A 246 5.15 -5.85 -4.91
CA ASN A 246 5.21 -4.42 -4.62
C ASN A 246 6.66 -3.93 -4.62
N VAL A 247 6.83 -2.64 -4.91
CA VAL A 247 8.13 -1.97 -4.92
C VAL A 247 8.12 -0.83 -3.90
N SER A 248 9.08 -0.83 -2.98
CA SER A 248 9.37 0.30 -2.09
C SER A 248 10.75 0.85 -2.47
N GLU A 249 10.83 2.15 -2.76
CA GLU A 249 12.03 2.78 -3.28
C GLU A 249 12.34 4.10 -2.56
N GLY A 250 13.42 4.10 -1.77
CA GLY A 250 13.83 5.29 -1.03
C GLY A 250 12.83 5.75 0.03
N ASP A 251 12.04 4.83 0.58
CA ASP A 251 11.29 5.09 1.82
C ASP A 251 12.26 5.29 3.00
N ARG A 252 11.86 6.04 4.02
CA ARG A 252 12.77 6.54 5.07
C ARG A 252 13.03 5.53 6.17
N ASP A 253 11.96 5.02 6.78
CA ASP A 253 12.04 4.22 8.01
C ASP A 253 11.93 2.73 7.67
N HIS A 254 10.88 2.38 6.91
CA HIS A 254 10.57 1.00 6.58
C HIS A 254 10.12 0.87 5.13
N GLY A 255 10.64 -0.13 4.42
CA GLY A 255 10.06 -0.51 3.13
C GLY A 255 8.78 -1.33 3.31
N LEU A 256 8.85 -2.36 4.14
CA LEU A 256 7.73 -3.22 4.51
C LEU A 256 7.70 -3.43 6.03
N LEU A 257 6.63 -3.00 6.68
CA LEU A 257 6.40 -3.18 8.11
C LEU A 257 5.25 -4.15 8.31
N LEU A 258 5.48 -5.23 9.06
CA LEU A 258 4.47 -6.18 9.52
C LEU A 258 4.37 -6.08 11.03
N ASN A 259 3.22 -5.60 11.52
CA ASN A 259 2.92 -5.60 12.95
C ASN A 259 1.61 -6.31 13.24
N TYR A 260 1.62 -7.41 14.00
CA TYR A 260 0.42 -8.25 14.18
C TYR A 260 -0.20 -8.69 12.85
N ALA A 261 0.64 -8.88 11.82
CA ALA A 261 0.23 -9.38 10.52
C ALA A 261 0.52 -10.89 10.44
N ASN A 262 -0.52 -11.71 10.30
CA ASN A 262 -0.36 -13.16 10.43
C ASN A 262 -0.85 -13.94 9.22
N SER A 263 -0.31 -15.16 9.04
CA SER A 263 -0.75 -16.14 8.04
C SER A 263 -0.80 -15.58 6.61
N SER A 264 0.10 -14.64 6.29
CA SER A 264 0.12 -13.91 5.02
C SER A 264 1.19 -14.46 4.08
N ILE A 265 1.00 -14.22 2.80
CA ILE A 265 1.94 -14.56 1.73
C ILE A 265 2.60 -13.27 1.25
N ILE A 266 3.92 -13.20 1.36
CA ILE A 266 4.75 -12.06 0.99
C ILE A 266 5.71 -12.56 -0.09
N THR A 267 5.35 -12.30 -1.34
CA THR A 267 6.08 -12.88 -2.47
C THR A 267 6.44 -11.86 -3.52
N GLY A 268 7.68 -11.91 -3.99
CA GLY A 268 8.07 -11.15 -5.17
C GLY A 268 8.28 -9.66 -4.95
N ASN A 269 8.20 -9.16 -3.71
CA ASN A 269 8.33 -7.74 -3.39
C ASN A 269 9.79 -7.30 -3.44
N ARG A 270 10.00 -6.02 -3.72
CA ARG A 270 11.33 -5.42 -3.80
C ARG A 270 11.39 -4.16 -2.93
N VAL A 271 12.37 -4.11 -2.04
CA VAL A 271 12.68 -2.92 -1.25
C VAL A 271 14.09 -2.47 -1.62
N VAL A 272 14.22 -1.22 -2.07
CA VAL A 272 15.50 -0.65 -2.51
C VAL A 272 15.79 0.60 -1.71
N GLY A 273 16.84 0.53 -0.91
CA GLY A 273 17.38 1.68 -0.21
C GLY A 273 18.36 2.50 -1.03
N ARG A 274 18.57 3.74 -0.57
CA ARG A 274 19.58 4.68 -1.08
C ARG A 274 19.98 5.66 0.02
N MET A 275 21.11 6.33 -0.17
CA MET A 275 21.44 7.50 0.64
C MET A 275 20.42 8.61 0.38
N GLN A 276 19.95 9.23 1.44
CA GLN A 276 18.91 10.25 1.41
C GLN A 276 19.33 11.44 2.30
N PRO A 277 18.86 12.66 1.99
CA PRO A 277 19.18 13.85 2.79
C PRO A 277 18.72 13.71 4.25
N ILE A 278 19.55 14.18 5.20
CA ILE A 278 19.30 14.04 6.64
C ILE A 278 18.05 14.81 7.09
N GLU A 279 17.65 15.84 6.36
CA GLU A 279 16.49 16.69 6.63
C GLU A 279 15.21 15.86 6.78
N ARG A 280 15.10 14.75 6.04
CA ARG A 280 13.97 13.82 6.14
C ARG A 280 13.78 13.24 7.54
N TRP A 281 14.85 13.07 8.32
CA TRP A 281 14.79 12.61 9.71
C TRP A 281 14.60 13.78 10.70
N LEU A 282 15.17 14.95 10.39
CA LEU A 282 15.06 16.13 11.24
C LEU A 282 13.64 16.71 11.23
N GLU A 283 13.02 16.80 10.06
CA GLU A 283 11.62 17.23 9.91
C GLU A 283 10.64 16.26 10.55
N ALA A 284 10.99 14.96 10.60
CA ALA A 284 10.20 13.93 11.26
C ALA A 284 10.26 14.02 12.80
N GLY A 285 11.21 14.74 13.39
CA GLY A 285 11.45 14.85 14.84
C GLY A 285 10.30 15.42 15.69
N LEU A 286 9.19 15.82 15.06
CA LEU A 286 7.94 16.22 15.70
C LEU A 286 6.90 15.09 15.81
N GLN A 287 7.13 13.92 15.19
CA GLN A 287 6.23 12.78 15.25
C GLN A 287 6.52 11.93 16.50
N LYS A 288 5.67 12.04 17.53
CA LYS A 288 5.64 11.05 18.62
C LYS A 288 5.36 9.67 18.02
N GLY A 289 5.91 8.62 18.63
CA GLY A 289 5.71 7.23 18.21
C GLY A 289 4.27 6.95 17.80
N GLU A 290 4.11 6.47 16.58
CA GLU A 290 2.83 6.45 15.89
C GLU A 290 1.92 5.31 16.40
N HIS A 291 0.60 5.53 16.36
CA HIS A 291 -0.35 4.54 16.85
C HIS A 291 -0.17 3.19 16.15
N GLY A 292 0.18 2.18 16.93
CA GLY A 292 0.40 0.83 16.46
C GLY A 292 1.79 0.60 15.83
N VAL A 293 2.64 1.60 15.61
CA VAL A 293 4.03 1.36 15.21
C VAL A 293 4.86 1.24 16.50
N PRO A 294 5.60 0.13 16.71
CA PRO A 294 6.47 0.01 17.87
C PRO A 294 7.40 1.21 17.97
N GLY A 295 7.49 1.81 19.16
CA GLY A 295 8.35 2.98 19.38
C GLY A 295 9.80 2.63 19.07
N GLU A 296 10.39 3.32 18.11
CA GLU A 296 11.81 3.16 17.78
C GLU A 296 12.67 4.03 18.69
N GLU A 297 13.89 3.58 18.98
CA GLU A 297 14.89 4.43 19.64
C GLU A 297 15.11 5.68 18.78
N LYS A 298 15.08 6.87 19.40
CA LYS A 298 15.43 8.10 18.70
C LYS A 298 16.90 8.03 18.29
N VAL A 299 17.16 7.73 17.02
CA VAL A 299 18.51 7.83 16.47
C VAL A 299 18.78 9.31 16.16
N GLU A 300 19.29 10.02 17.15
CA GLU A 300 19.71 11.42 17.01
C GLU A 300 20.72 11.56 15.86
N ALA A 301 20.57 12.61 15.05
CA ALA A 301 21.53 12.92 14.01
C ALA A 301 22.87 13.28 14.67
N SER A 302 23.95 12.68 14.19
CA SER A 302 25.29 13.02 14.66
C SER A 302 25.72 14.38 14.10
N ALA A 303 26.55 15.13 14.85
CA ALA A 303 27.05 16.42 14.39
C ALA A 303 27.81 16.27 13.05
N GLY A 304 27.32 16.91 11.99
CA GLY A 304 27.91 16.87 10.64
C GLY A 304 27.35 15.78 9.71
N GLU A 305 26.34 15.01 10.13
CA GLU A 305 25.64 14.06 9.25
C GLU A 305 24.82 14.80 8.19
N THR A 306 25.09 14.56 6.90
CA THR A 306 24.37 15.20 5.77
C THR A 306 23.42 14.26 5.03
N ALA A 307 23.64 12.94 5.15
CA ALA A 307 22.81 11.94 4.52
C ALA A 307 22.77 10.65 5.33
N ARG A 308 21.65 9.94 5.27
CA ARG A 308 21.41 8.66 5.93
C ARG A 308 20.85 7.64 4.94
N LEU A 309 21.19 6.36 5.13
CA LEU A 309 20.72 5.26 4.31
C LEU A 309 19.28 4.88 4.71
N GLY A 310 18.32 5.09 3.80
CA GLY A 310 16.92 4.71 3.98
C GLY A 310 16.45 3.71 2.92
N PRO A 311 15.58 2.74 3.24
CA PRO A 311 14.93 2.65 4.53
C PRO A 311 15.88 2.12 5.62
N GLU A 312 15.66 2.56 6.85
CA GLU A 312 16.43 2.05 7.99
C GLU A 312 16.27 0.52 8.10
N LYS A 313 15.08 0.02 7.80
CA LYS A 313 14.78 -1.42 7.78
C LYS A 313 14.05 -1.73 6.47
N CYS A 314 14.66 -2.57 5.63
CA CYS A 314 14.00 -3.06 4.42
C CYS A 314 12.69 -3.76 4.81
N VAL A 315 12.76 -4.69 5.77
CA VAL A 315 11.60 -5.33 6.40
C VAL A 315 11.68 -5.22 7.92
N PHE A 316 10.55 -4.86 8.54
CA PHE A 316 10.39 -4.94 9.99
C PHE A 316 9.24 -5.90 10.35
N ILE A 317 9.54 -6.92 11.15
CA ILE A 317 8.59 -7.93 11.60
C ILE A 317 8.46 -7.85 13.11
N TYR A 318 7.28 -7.45 13.58
CA TYR A 318 6.94 -7.29 14.98
C TYR A 318 5.65 -8.07 15.31
N ASN A 319 5.76 -9.06 16.20
CA ASN A 319 4.67 -9.94 16.60
C ASN A 319 3.80 -10.44 15.42
N ALA A 320 4.45 -10.80 14.32
CA ALA A 320 3.81 -11.22 13.07
C ALA A 320 4.18 -12.68 12.82
N ASN A 321 3.17 -13.54 12.66
CA ASN A 321 3.33 -14.99 12.81
C ASN A 321 2.82 -15.76 11.60
N LYS A 322 3.41 -16.94 11.35
CA LYS A 322 2.96 -17.90 10.34
C LYS A 322 2.94 -17.35 8.91
N ASN A 323 3.76 -16.35 8.62
CA ASN A 323 3.86 -15.76 7.29
C ASN A 323 4.83 -16.54 6.41
N LYS A 324 4.69 -16.42 5.09
CA LYS A 324 5.59 -17.01 4.11
C LYS A 324 6.23 -15.92 3.27
N PHE A 325 7.56 -15.83 3.34
CA PHE A 325 8.38 -14.91 2.57
C PHE A 325 9.16 -15.67 1.51
N SER A 326 8.87 -15.40 0.24
CA SER A 326 9.60 -16.00 -0.88
C SER A 326 9.80 -15.03 -2.02
N GLU A 327 10.89 -15.18 -2.77
CA GLU A 327 11.16 -14.42 -3.98
C GLU A 327 11.20 -12.89 -3.79
N ASN A 328 11.43 -12.42 -2.57
CA ASN A 328 11.57 -11.00 -2.29
C ASN A 328 13.04 -10.57 -2.44
N SER A 329 13.26 -9.29 -2.76
CA SER A 329 14.59 -8.68 -2.81
C SER A 329 14.65 -7.49 -1.85
N PHE A 330 15.66 -7.48 -0.98
CA PHE A 330 15.90 -6.47 0.05
C PHE A 330 17.30 -5.90 -0.15
N GLU A 331 17.36 -4.71 -0.74
CA GLU A 331 18.57 -4.13 -1.34
C GLU A 331 18.96 -2.83 -0.65
N ASN A 332 20.24 -2.67 -0.32
CA ASN A 332 20.85 -1.40 0.09
C ASN A 332 20.17 -0.73 1.30
N CYS A 333 19.70 -1.49 2.27
CA CYS A 333 19.09 -0.97 3.50
C CYS A 333 20.10 -0.92 4.67
N SER A 334 19.80 -0.12 5.70
CA SER A 334 20.62 -0.15 6.93
C SER A 334 20.50 -1.49 7.66
N ILE A 335 19.30 -2.09 7.66
CA ILE A 335 19.03 -3.45 8.08
C ILE A 335 18.17 -4.13 7.00
N GLY A 336 18.56 -5.30 6.51
CA GLY A 336 17.77 -6.08 5.54
C GLY A 336 16.45 -6.55 6.15
N ILE A 337 16.51 -7.22 7.29
CA ILE A 337 15.33 -7.61 8.05
C ILE A 337 15.55 -7.47 9.56
N HIS A 338 14.64 -6.78 10.24
CA HIS A 338 14.59 -6.73 11.69
C HIS A 338 13.41 -7.56 12.19
N PHE A 339 13.71 -8.61 12.94
CA PHE A 339 12.75 -9.63 13.36
C PHE A 339 12.73 -9.70 14.90
N THR A 340 11.59 -9.38 15.50
CA THR A 340 11.49 -9.19 16.97
C THR A 340 10.09 -9.52 17.52
N ALA A 341 9.92 -9.31 18.83
CA ALA A 341 8.66 -9.35 19.57
C ALA A 341 7.89 -10.67 19.47
N GLY A 342 8.60 -11.80 19.57
CA GLY A 342 7.98 -13.11 19.61
C GLY A 342 7.32 -13.55 18.30
N SER A 343 7.75 -12.98 17.17
CA SER A 343 7.31 -13.41 15.84
C SER A 343 7.71 -14.88 15.60
N GLU A 344 6.75 -15.74 15.28
CA GLU A 344 6.92 -17.19 15.26
C GLU A 344 6.31 -17.86 14.03
N GLY A 345 6.89 -19.00 13.63
CA GLY A 345 6.38 -19.84 12.54
C GLY A 345 6.44 -19.20 11.14
N ASN A 346 7.21 -18.13 10.98
CA ASN A 346 7.44 -17.53 9.67
C ASN A 346 8.44 -18.36 8.86
N ALA A 347 8.12 -18.62 7.60
CA ALA A 347 9.02 -19.29 6.66
C ALA A 347 9.69 -18.23 5.77
N MET A 348 11.03 -18.23 5.73
CA MET A 348 11.84 -17.31 4.92
C MET A 348 12.77 -18.14 4.03
N SER A 349 12.45 -18.29 2.76
CA SER A 349 13.25 -19.04 1.80
C SER A 349 13.12 -18.45 0.39
N GLY A 350 14.18 -18.52 -0.40
CA GLY A 350 14.23 -18.02 -1.77
C GLY A 350 14.17 -16.50 -1.86
N ASN A 351 14.61 -15.76 -0.83
CA ASN A 351 14.73 -14.30 -0.89
C ASN A 351 16.16 -13.89 -1.24
N SER A 352 16.37 -12.61 -1.57
CA SER A 352 17.68 -12.03 -1.84
C SER A 352 17.95 -10.85 -0.92
N PHE A 353 19.01 -10.95 -0.12
CA PHE A 353 19.49 -9.90 0.77
C PHE A 353 20.79 -9.33 0.21
N ILE A 354 20.72 -8.11 -0.33
CA ILE A 354 21.77 -7.57 -1.20
C ILE A 354 22.27 -6.24 -0.61
N ASN A 355 23.57 -6.18 -0.32
CA ASN A 355 24.28 -4.97 0.08
C ASN A 355 23.63 -4.20 1.25
N ASN A 356 22.93 -4.91 2.14
CA ASN A 356 22.44 -4.30 3.37
C ASN A 356 23.61 -4.12 4.33
N ARG A 357 23.61 -3.03 5.10
CA ARG A 357 24.69 -2.79 6.09
C ARG A 357 24.69 -3.88 7.18
N ASN A 358 23.51 -4.34 7.60
CA ASN A 358 23.34 -5.55 8.39
C ASN A 358 22.26 -6.39 7.71
N GLN A 359 22.53 -7.66 7.40
CA GLN A 359 21.55 -8.50 6.72
C GLN A 359 20.34 -8.80 7.61
N VAL A 360 20.59 -9.24 8.85
CA VAL A 360 19.55 -9.61 9.82
C VAL A 360 19.82 -9.00 11.19
N LYS A 361 18.79 -8.38 11.77
CA LYS A 361 18.72 -8.10 13.20
C LYS A 361 17.65 -8.99 13.82
N TYR A 362 18.05 -10.05 14.49
CA TYR A 362 17.13 -10.96 15.18
C TYR A 362 17.17 -10.74 16.69
N VAL A 363 16.01 -10.51 17.28
CA VAL A 363 15.84 -10.37 18.73
C VAL A 363 14.96 -11.50 19.23
N GLY A 364 15.60 -12.62 19.59
CA GLY A 364 14.96 -13.80 20.15
C GLY A 364 15.97 -14.77 20.75
N THR A 365 15.49 -15.89 21.27
CA THR A 365 16.32 -16.91 21.93
C THR A 365 16.27 -18.28 21.23
N ARG A 366 15.50 -18.40 20.15
CA ARG A 366 15.32 -19.65 19.41
C ARG A 366 16.23 -19.72 18.19
N ASN A 367 16.57 -20.94 17.79
CA ASN A 367 17.23 -21.20 16.51
C ASN A 367 16.19 -21.26 15.40
N LEU A 368 16.39 -20.48 14.35
CA LEU A 368 15.54 -20.44 13.16
C LEU A 368 16.37 -20.87 11.95
N ASP A 369 15.94 -21.93 11.28
CA ASP A 369 16.46 -22.27 9.95
C ASP A 369 15.63 -21.56 8.89
N TRP A 370 16.26 -20.70 8.11
CA TRP A 370 15.69 -19.96 6.99
C TRP A 370 15.98 -20.67 5.67
N SER A 371 15.75 -21.97 5.67
CA SER A 371 15.64 -22.80 4.49
C SER A 371 14.37 -23.65 4.59
N VAL A 372 13.81 -24.00 3.43
CA VAL A 372 12.63 -24.84 3.31
C VAL A 372 12.89 -25.81 2.17
N ASP A 373 12.69 -27.11 2.41
CA ASP A 373 12.84 -28.17 1.41
C ASP A 373 14.18 -28.11 0.65
N GLY A 374 15.27 -27.89 1.37
CA GLY A 374 16.63 -27.82 0.80
C GLY A 374 16.93 -26.51 0.05
N ARG A 375 16.09 -25.48 0.19
CA ARG A 375 16.27 -24.18 -0.47
C ARG A 375 16.31 -23.05 0.55
N GLY A 376 17.41 -22.32 0.61
CA GLY A 376 17.62 -21.13 1.44
C GLY A 376 17.44 -19.82 0.70
N ASN A 377 18.14 -18.78 1.13
CA ASN A 377 18.13 -17.43 0.60
C ASN A 377 19.50 -17.06 0.02
N TYR A 378 19.53 -16.03 -0.83
CA TYR A 378 20.77 -15.42 -1.28
C TYR A 378 21.21 -14.30 -0.33
N TRP A 379 22.52 -14.26 -0.05
CA TRP A 379 23.16 -13.29 0.82
C TRP A 379 24.41 -12.74 0.14
N SER A 380 24.44 -11.43 -0.14
CA SER A 380 25.54 -10.82 -0.91
C SER A 380 26.90 -10.85 -0.22
N ASP A 381 26.93 -11.05 1.09
CA ASP A 381 28.10 -11.10 1.96
C ASP A 381 28.45 -12.54 2.40
N ASN A 382 27.78 -13.57 1.86
CA ASN A 382 28.15 -14.95 2.13
C ASN A 382 29.45 -15.31 1.39
N PRO A 383 30.55 -15.65 2.09
CA PRO A 383 31.83 -15.96 1.47
C PRO A 383 31.95 -17.43 1.03
N ALA A 384 30.92 -18.25 1.23
CA ALA A 384 30.96 -19.68 0.95
C ALA A 384 31.11 -19.99 -0.54
N PHE A 385 31.62 -21.19 -0.82
CA PHE A 385 31.80 -21.73 -2.17
C PHE A 385 30.72 -22.78 -2.46
N ASP A 386 30.57 -23.07 -3.75
CA ASP A 386 29.71 -24.11 -4.31
C ASP A 386 30.62 -24.96 -5.21
N LEU A 387 31.18 -26.03 -4.63
CA LEU A 387 32.16 -26.89 -5.27
C LEU A 387 31.53 -27.97 -6.15
N ASP A 388 30.28 -28.36 -5.87
CA ASP A 388 29.56 -29.37 -6.64
C ASP A 388 28.71 -28.78 -7.78
N GLY A 389 28.52 -27.46 -7.79
CA GLY A 389 27.90 -26.69 -8.87
C GLY A 389 26.38 -26.73 -8.87
N ASP A 390 25.74 -27.08 -7.75
CA ASP A 390 24.28 -27.21 -7.65
C ASP A 390 23.55 -25.85 -7.44
N GLY A 391 24.30 -24.77 -7.21
CA GLY A 391 23.80 -23.42 -6.99
C GLY A 391 23.47 -23.10 -5.52
N ILE A 392 23.77 -24.00 -4.59
CA ILE A 392 23.69 -23.84 -3.14
C ILE A 392 25.13 -23.83 -2.58
N ALA A 393 25.40 -23.04 -1.55
CA ALA A 393 26.72 -23.05 -0.95
C ALA A 393 26.93 -24.29 -0.08
N ASP A 394 28.14 -24.85 -0.12
CA ASP A 394 28.53 -26.07 0.61
C ASP A 394 28.55 -25.90 2.14
N SER A 395 28.39 -24.66 2.63
CA SER A 395 28.44 -24.31 4.05
C SER A 395 27.24 -23.46 4.46
N PRO A 396 26.63 -23.75 5.63
CA PRO A 396 25.55 -22.92 6.18
C PRO A 396 26.00 -21.48 6.42
N TYR A 397 25.10 -20.54 6.17
CA TYR A 397 25.32 -19.12 6.44
C TYR A 397 24.62 -18.69 7.74
N ARG A 398 25.25 -17.77 8.48
CA ARG A 398 24.73 -17.24 9.75
C ARG A 398 24.74 -15.72 9.69
N PRO A 399 23.60 -15.06 9.41
CA PRO A 399 23.55 -13.60 9.26
C PRO A 399 23.62 -12.84 10.59
N ASN A 400 23.54 -13.54 11.73
CA ASN A 400 23.70 -12.94 13.04
C ASN A 400 24.38 -13.90 14.03
N ASP A 401 25.27 -13.35 14.86
CA ASP A 401 25.98 -14.07 15.91
C ASP A 401 25.86 -13.36 17.29
N LEU A 402 26.50 -13.92 18.33
CA LEU A 402 26.53 -13.31 19.67
C LEU A 402 27.26 -11.97 19.67
N ILE A 403 28.28 -11.81 18.82
CA ILE A 403 29.08 -10.60 18.71
C ILE A 403 28.21 -9.49 18.15
N ASP A 404 27.35 -9.76 17.16
CA ASP A 404 26.38 -8.80 16.65
C ASP A 404 25.46 -8.29 17.75
N ARG A 405 25.02 -9.17 18.66
CA ARG A 405 24.23 -8.77 19.83
C ARG A 405 24.99 -7.82 20.76
N VAL A 406 26.27 -8.08 20.99
CA VAL A 406 27.15 -7.19 21.79
C VAL A 406 27.39 -5.86 21.07
N LEU A 407 27.59 -5.88 19.75
CA LEU A 407 27.79 -4.68 18.93
C LEU A 407 26.54 -3.81 18.88
N TRP A 408 25.34 -4.39 19.02
CA TRP A 408 24.11 -3.62 19.16
C TRP A 408 23.95 -2.98 20.53
N THR A 409 24.35 -3.65 21.62
CA THR A 409 24.25 -3.08 22.97
C THR A 409 25.38 -2.11 23.28
N VAL A 410 26.57 -2.31 22.69
CA VAL A 410 27.76 -1.47 22.86
C VAL A 410 28.34 -1.12 21.50
N PRO A 411 27.77 -0.12 20.78
CA PRO A 411 28.25 0.25 19.44
C PRO A 411 29.71 0.67 19.37
N GLN A 412 30.29 1.17 20.48
CA GLN A 412 31.71 1.54 20.57
C GLN A 412 32.64 0.34 20.40
N ALA A 413 32.14 -0.88 20.67
CA ALA A 413 32.92 -2.12 20.51
C ALA A 413 33.18 -2.48 19.04
N LYS A 414 32.61 -1.76 18.06
CA LYS A 414 32.91 -1.94 16.62
C LYS A 414 34.40 -1.83 16.29
N ILE A 415 35.17 -1.09 17.08
CA ILE A 415 36.63 -1.01 16.93
C ILE A 415 37.35 -2.36 17.12
N LEU A 416 36.69 -3.32 17.78
CA LEU A 416 37.24 -4.64 18.11
C LEU A 416 36.81 -5.73 17.11
N ILE A 417 36.01 -5.42 16.08
CA ILE A 417 35.45 -6.41 15.16
C ILE A 417 36.53 -7.28 14.50
N ASN A 418 37.66 -6.69 14.12
CA ASN A 418 38.78 -7.39 13.49
C ASN A 418 39.86 -7.80 14.50
N SER A 419 39.52 -7.91 15.79
CA SER A 419 40.47 -8.32 16.82
C SER A 419 40.56 -9.85 16.88
N PRO A 420 41.74 -10.42 17.17
CA PRO A 420 41.90 -11.88 17.33
C PRO A 420 40.96 -12.49 18.38
N ALA A 421 40.53 -11.71 19.38
CA ALA A 421 39.57 -12.14 20.39
C ALA A 421 38.18 -12.40 19.79
N VAL A 422 37.71 -11.53 18.90
CA VAL A 422 36.44 -11.70 18.19
C VAL A 422 36.50 -12.90 17.23
N ASP A 423 37.61 -13.07 16.50
CA ASP A 423 37.82 -14.22 15.62
C ASP A 423 37.84 -15.54 16.40
N THR A 424 38.49 -15.56 17.57
CA THR A 424 38.52 -16.73 18.45
C THR A 424 37.12 -17.09 18.95
N ILE A 425 36.31 -16.08 19.31
CA ILE A 425 34.91 -16.30 19.72
C ILE A 425 34.12 -16.88 18.55
N ARG A 426 34.19 -16.29 17.35
CA ARG A 426 33.49 -16.81 16.16
C ARG A 426 33.88 -18.24 15.82
N TRP A 427 35.17 -18.57 15.84
CA TRP A 427 35.64 -19.94 15.64
C TRP A 427 35.07 -20.90 16.69
N ALA A 428 35.10 -20.53 17.98
CA ALA A 428 34.54 -21.34 19.05
C ALA A 428 33.02 -21.56 18.86
N GLN A 429 32.30 -20.55 18.39
CA GLN A 429 30.87 -20.66 18.09
C GLN A 429 30.56 -21.63 16.95
N THR A 430 31.42 -21.67 15.93
CA THR A 430 31.33 -22.66 14.85
C THR A 430 31.55 -24.08 15.38
N GLN A 431 32.47 -24.29 16.33
CA GLN A 431 32.77 -25.61 16.91
C GLN A 431 31.74 -26.07 17.94
N PHE A 432 31.11 -25.14 18.67
CA PHE A 432 30.15 -25.46 19.74
C PHE A 432 28.78 -24.76 19.56
N PRO A 433 28.01 -25.05 18.48
CA PRO A 433 26.76 -24.34 18.20
C PRO A 433 25.68 -24.49 19.29
N ALA A 434 25.73 -25.59 20.06
CA ALA A 434 24.76 -25.87 21.13
C ALA A 434 24.85 -24.91 22.33
N LEU A 435 25.93 -24.14 22.44
CA LEU A 435 26.16 -23.19 23.54
C LEU A 435 25.73 -21.75 23.19
N LEU A 436 25.24 -21.52 21.96
CA LEU A 436 24.80 -20.21 21.50
C LEU A 436 23.38 -19.87 21.98
N PRO A 437 23.11 -18.63 22.43
CA PRO A 437 21.73 -18.14 22.47
C PRO A 437 21.19 -18.12 21.03
N GLY A 438 19.94 -18.51 20.83
CA GLY A 438 19.42 -18.82 19.50
C GLY A 438 19.61 -17.70 18.46
N GLY A 439 19.64 -18.08 17.19
CA GLY A 439 19.86 -17.17 16.07
C GLY A 439 19.29 -17.69 14.76
N VAL A 440 19.56 -16.96 13.68
CA VAL A 440 19.18 -17.37 12.33
C VAL A 440 20.31 -18.17 11.72
N VAL A 441 19.97 -19.27 11.07
CA VAL A 441 20.84 -20.04 10.18
C VAL A 441 20.14 -20.18 8.84
N ASP A 442 20.90 -20.16 7.77
CA ASP A 442 20.45 -20.62 6.47
C ASP A 442 21.30 -21.85 6.12
N SER A 443 20.69 -23.04 6.17
CA SER A 443 21.41 -24.29 5.90
C SER A 443 21.64 -24.57 4.42
N HIS A 444 20.94 -23.87 3.51
CA HIS A 444 21.04 -24.07 2.07
C HIS A 444 21.12 -22.72 1.33
N PRO A 445 22.11 -21.87 1.65
CA PRO A 445 22.19 -20.53 1.10
C PRO A 445 22.42 -20.58 -0.41
N LEU A 446 21.67 -19.77 -1.16
CA LEU A 446 21.75 -19.71 -2.62
C LEU A 446 22.99 -18.94 -3.07
N MET A 447 23.62 -19.39 -4.15
CA MET A 447 24.82 -18.74 -4.71
C MET A 447 24.53 -17.54 -5.62
N LYS A 448 23.29 -17.40 -6.10
CA LYS A 448 22.89 -16.32 -7.01
C LYS A 448 21.63 -15.60 -6.50
N PRO A 449 21.58 -14.26 -6.65
CA PRO A 449 20.38 -13.51 -6.32
C PRO A 449 19.26 -13.81 -7.32
N LEU A 450 18.03 -13.57 -6.89
CA LEU A 450 16.90 -13.44 -7.80
C LEU A 450 16.98 -12.08 -8.48
N LEU A 451 17.43 -12.06 -9.73
CA LEU A 451 17.40 -10.86 -10.56
C LEU A 451 16.03 -10.74 -11.24
N LYS A 452 15.20 -9.78 -10.80
CA LYS A 452 14.02 -9.38 -11.57
C LYS A 452 14.39 -8.23 -12.52
N PRO A 453 13.88 -8.20 -13.76
CA PRO A 453 14.01 -7.04 -14.63
C PRO A 453 13.48 -5.80 -13.90
N THR A 454 14.26 -4.72 -13.90
CA THR A 454 13.81 -3.43 -13.39
C THR A 454 12.54 -3.07 -14.16
N ALA A 455 11.41 -2.90 -13.46
CA ALA A 455 10.22 -2.35 -14.09
C ALA A 455 10.63 -0.97 -14.63
N GLN A 456 10.76 -0.84 -15.96
CA GLN A 456 10.93 0.45 -16.62
C GLN A 456 9.64 1.22 -16.39
N LEU A 457 9.62 1.97 -15.30
CA LEU A 457 8.60 2.96 -15.01
C LEU A 457 8.80 4.03 -16.08
N LYS A 458 7.83 4.19 -16.98
CA LYS A 458 7.81 5.29 -17.94
C LYS A 458 7.89 6.58 -17.12
N GLU A 459 9.03 7.27 -17.17
CA GLU A 459 9.13 8.64 -16.67
C GLU A 459 8.05 9.45 -17.36
N SER A 460 7.04 9.89 -16.60
CA SER A 460 6.19 10.99 -17.04
C SER A 460 7.10 12.22 -17.06
N LYS A 461 7.52 12.62 -18.26
CA LYS A 461 8.14 13.93 -18.46
C LYS A 461 7.15 14.99 -18.01
N HIS A 462 7.31 15.48 -16.78
CA HIS A 462 6.86 16.81 -16.40
C HIS A 462 7.80 17.78 -17.11
N ASN A 463 7.29 18.46 -18.14
CA ASN A 463 7.89 19.72 -18.55
C ASN A 463 7.33 20.79 -17.61
N ASP A 464 8.25 21.60 -17.11
CA ASP A 464 8.04 22.76 -16.23
C ASP A 464 6.94 23.73 -16.69
#